data_AF-A0A9D5APD9-F1
#
_entry.id   AF-A0A9D5APD9-F1
#
_cell.length_a   1.000
_cell.length_b   1.000
_cell.length_c   1.000
_cell.angle_alpha   90.00
_cell.angle_beta   90.00
_cell.angle_gamma   90.00
#
_symmetry.space_group_name_H-M   'P 1'
#
loop_
_entity.id
_entity.type
_entity.pdbx_description
1 polymer ?
#
loop_
_entity_poly.entity_id
_entity_poly.type
_entity_poly.pdbx_seq_one_letter_code
_entity_poly.pdbx_strand_id
1 'polypeptide(L)'
;VVLMGKNTMMKRSVRIHAEKTGNNAFINLIPLLVGNVGLIFTKGDLKEVSDEVSKYKVGAPARVGLVAPIDVVIPPGNTGLDPSQTSFFQVLNIPQRLTRVLLKSLHLLNSSRRETRLD
;
A
#
# COMPACT_ATOMS: atom_id res chain seq x y z
N VAL A 1 2.52 -20.98 8.14
CA VAL A 1 2.73 -21.34 6.72
C VAL A 1 1.98 -20.34 5.86
N VAL A 2 2.63 -19.77 4.84
CA VAL A 2 1.98 -18.84 3.90
C VAL A 2 1.77 -19.57 2.58
N LEU A 3 0.54 -19.53 2.05
CA LEU A 3 0.18 -20.11 0.77
C LEU A 3 -0.29 -19.00 -0.17
N MET A 4 0.49 -18.80 -1.22
CA MET A 4 0.14 -17.91 -2.34
C MET A 4 -0.36 -18.77 -3.49
N GLY A 5 -1.41 -18.33 -4.17
CA GLY A 5 -1.97 -19.07 -5.29
C GLY A 5 -2.76 -18.18 -6.24
N LYS A 6 -3.08 -18.72 -7.42
CA LYS A 6 -3.96 -18.02 -8.37
C LYS A 6 -5.37 -17.96 -7.80
N ASN A 7 -5.97 -16.77 -7.72
CA ASN A 7 -7.30 -16.56 -7.13
C ASN A 7 -8.38 -17.49 -7.68
N THR A 8 -8.35 -17.78 -8.98
CA THR A 8 -9.31 -18.71 -9.61
C THR A 8 -9.20 -20.13 -9.07
N MET A 9 -7.98 -20.62 -8.85
CA MET A 9 -7.72 -21.95 -8.30
C MET A 9 -8.09 -21.99 -6.81
N MET A 10 -7.73 -20.96 -6.05
CA MET A 10 -8.06 -20.88 -4.63
C MET A 10 -9.58 -20.88 -4.41
N LYS A 11 -10.34 -20.06 -5.16
CA LYS A 11 -11.81 -20.02 -5.08
C LYS A 11 -12.44 -21.37 -5.41
N ARG A 12 -11.93 -22.05 -6.44
CA ARG A 12 -12.41 -23.39 -6.84
C ARG A 12 -12.16 -24.43 -5.76
N SER A 13 -10.95 -24.49 -5.21
CA SER A 13 -10.58 -25.44 -4.16
C SER A 13 -11.38 -25.22 -2.88
N VAL A 14 -11.59 -23.96 -2.49
CA VAL A 14 -12.41 -23.60 -1.32
C VAL A 14 -13.87 -24.03 -1.51
N ARG A 15 -14.44 -23.84 -2.70
CA ARG A 15 -15.82 -24.30 -2.99
C ARG A 15 -15.96 -25.82 -2.89
N ILE A 16 -15.04 -26.57 -3.53
CA ILE A 16 -15.06 -28.05 -3.48
C ILE A 16 -14.87 -28.55 -2.04
N HIS A 17 -14.02 -27.89 -1.25
CA HIS A 17 -13.79 -28.28 0.14
C HIS A 17 -14.98 -27.95 1.05
N ALA A 18 -15.64 -26.82 0.83
CA ALA A 18 -16.86 -26.45 1.55
C ALA A 18 -17.99 -27.46 1.29
N GLU A 19 -18.18 -27.88 0.04
CA GLU A 19 -19.16 -28.91 -0.33
C GLU A 19 -18.88 -30.26 0.33
N LYS A 20 -17.61 -30.67 0.41
CA LYS A 20 -17.21 -31.95 1.04
C LYS A 20 -17.31 -31.96 2.56
N THR A 21 -17.03 -30.83 3.19
CA THR A 21 -16.94 -30.72 4.66
C THR A 21 -18.25 -30.20 5.28
N GLY A 22 -19.17 -29.66 4.47
CA GLY A 22 -20.43 -29.05 4.93
C GLY A 22 -20.24 -27.76 5.73
N ASN A 23 -19.03 -27.19 5.72
CA ASN A 23 -18.71 -26.02 6.53
C ASN A 23 -18.85 -24.73 5.71
N ASN A 24 -19.91 -23.99 5.97
CA ASN A 24 -20.26 -22.75 5.27
C ASN A 24 -19.31 -21.58 5.57
N ALA A 25 -18.46 -21.67 6.60
CA ALA A 25 -17.51 -20.61 6.94
C ALA A 25 -16.53 -20.31 5.79
N PHE A 26 -16.19 -21.32 4.99
CA PHE A 26 -15.28 -21.18 3.85
C PHE A 26 -15.89 -20.41 2.67
N ILE A 27 -17.23 -20.38 2.56
CA ILE A 27 -17.92 -19.67 1.48
C ILE A 27 -17.72 -18.16 1.62
N ASN A 28 -17.68 -17.66 2.87
CA ASN A 28 -17.44 -16.25 3.17
C ASN A 28 -16.03 -15.78 2.78
N LEU A 29 -15.09 -16.71 2.54
CA LEU A 29 -13.72 -16.38 2.13
C LEU A 29 -13.62 -16.07 0.62
N ILE A 30 -14.52 -16.63 -0.20
CA ILE A 30 -14.54 -16.46 -1.66
C ILE A 30 -14.60 -14.98 -2.12
N PRO A 31 -15.48 -14.12 -1.57
CA PRO A 31 -15.54 -12.72 -1.98
C PRO A 31 -14.30 -11.91 -1.58
N LEU A 32 -13.56 -12.35 -0.56
CA LEU A 32 -12.38 -11.63 -0.04
C LEU A 32 -11.10 -11.89 -0.87
N LEU A 33 -11.08 -12.95 -1.69
CA LEU A 33 -9.95 -13.29 -2.56
C LEU A 33 -9.95 -12.45 -3.85
N VAL A 34 -9.67 -11.15 -3.75
CA VAL A 34 -9.60 -10.19 -4.86
C VAL A 34 -8.26 -9.45 -4.88
N GLY A 35 -7.61 -9.38 -6.04
CA GLY A 35 -6.29 -8.75 -6.18
C GLY A 35 -5.15 -9.68 -5.74
N ASN A 36 -4.07 -9.11 -5.21
CA ASN A 36 -2.90 -9.85 -4.75
C ASN A 36 -3.10 -10.29 -3.29
N VAL A 37 -3.74 -11.45 -3.08
CA VAL A 37 -4.09 -11.97 -1.75
C VAL A 37 -3.47 -13.34 -1.53
N GLY A 38 -3.01 -13.58 -0.31
CA GLY A 38 -2.47 -14.86 0.16
C GLY A 38 -3.20 -15.37 1.39
N LEU A 39 -3.11 -16.68 1.64
CA LEU A 39 -3.65 -17.30 2.85
C LEU A 39 -2.52 -17.60 3.83
N ILE A 40 -2.68 -17.18 5.08
CA ILE A 40 -1.74 -17.45 6.16
C ILE A 40 -2.38 -18.48 7.08
N PHE A 41 -1.77 -19.66 7.17
CA PHE A 41 -2.17 -20.73 8.06
C PHE A 41 -1.26 -20.74 9.28
N THR A 42 -1.84 -20.49 10.45
CA THR A 42 -1.15 -20.48 11.73
C THR A 42 -1.88 -21.36 12.72
N LYS A 43 -1.12 -21.97 13.65
CA LYS A 43 -1.67 -22.75 14.76
C LYS A 43 -1.75 -21.94 16.06
N GLY A 44 -1.21 -20.71 16.08
CA GLY A 44 -1.18 -19.80 17.22
C GLY A 44 -2.24 -18.70 17.12
N ASP A 45 -2.21 -17.77 18.07
CA ASP A 45 -3.19 -16.70 18.19
C ASP A 45 -3.14 -15.68 17.05
N LEU A 46 -4.31 -15.20 16.61
CA LEU A 46 -4.42 -14.26 15.50
C LEU A 46 -3.77 -12.90 15.80
N LYS A 47 -3.74 -12.49 17.07
CA LYS A 47 -3.14 -11.22 17.50
C LYS A 47 -1.63 -11.21 17.28
N GLU A 48 -0.95 -12.25 17.76
CA GLU A 48 0.52 -12.35 17.67
C GLU A 48 0.98 -12.36 16.22
N VAL A 49 0.28 -13.11 15.35
CA VAL A 49 0.60 -13.20 13.92
C VAL A 49 0.40 -11.85 13.23
N SER A 50 -0.67 -11.12 13.55
CA SER A 50 -0.93 -9.79 13.00
C SER A 50 0.15 -8.78 13.42
N ASP A 51 0.58 -8.84 14.68
CA ASP A 51 1.61 -7.97 15.22
C ASP A 51 2.98 -8.29 14.60
N GLU A 52 3.30 -9.57 14.42
CA GLU A 52 4.53 -10.02 13.77
C GLU A 52 4.58 -9.59 12.30
N VAL A 53 3.50 -9.80 11.54
CA VAL A 53 3.42 -9.35 10.13
C VAL A 53 3.52 -7.82 10.03
N SER A 54 2.98 -7.08 11.00
CA SER A 54 3.06 -5.62 11.02
C SER A 54 4.47 -5.10 11.31
N LYS A 55 5.26 -5.82 12.13
CA LYS A 55 6.66 -5.48 12.42
C LYS A 55 7.56 -5.63 11.19
N TYR A 56 7.32 -6.62 10.34
CA TYR A 56 8.14 -6.91 9.16
C TYR A 56 7.65 -6.23 7.86
N LYS A 57 7.02 -5.06 7.97
CA LYS A 57 6.70 -4.25 6.79
C LYS A 57 7.94 -3.53 6.28
N VAL A 58 8.41 -3.92 5.10
CA VAL A 58 9.44 -3.18 4.37
C VAL A 58 8.80 -1.96 3.71
N GLY A 59 9.37 -0.78 3.94
CA GLY A 59 8.97 0.44 3.24
C GLY A 59 9.25 0.29 1.74
N ALA A 60 8.22 0.38 0.93
CA ALA A 60 8.33 0.46 -0.52
C ALA A 60 7.95 1.87 -0.97
N PRO A 61 8.62 2.43 -2.00
CA PRO A 61 8.15 3.65 -2.62
C PRO A 61 6.73 3.41 -3.15
N ALA A 62 5.87 4.37 -2.89
CA ALA A 62 4.47 4.26 -3.22
C ALA A 62 4.29 4.38 -4.75
N ARG A 63 3.31 3.63 -5.29
CA ARG A 63 3.18 3.39 -6.73
C ARG A 63 2.16 4.34 -7.34
N VAL A 64 2.55 4.97 -8.45
CA VAL A 64 1.74 5.92 -9.21
C VAL A 64 0.35 5.36 -9.54
N GLY A 65 -0.67 6.18 -9.31
CA GLY A 65 -2.06 5.89 -9.63
C GLY A 65 -2.84 5.14 -8.55
N LEU A 66 -2.18 4.70 -7.47
CA LEU A 66 -2.85 4.18 -6.28
C LEU A 66 -3.17 5.32 -5.31
N VAL A 67 -4.18 5.08 -4.45
CA VAL A 67 -4.50 5.97 -3.34
C VAL A 67 -3.51 5.68 -2.22
N ALA A 68 -2.89 6.73 -1.66
CA ALA A 68 -1.93 6.58 -0.59
C ALA A 68 -2.61 6.03 0.68
N PRO A 69 -2.15 4.90 1.25
CA PRO A 69 -2.78 4.32 2.44
C PRO A 69 -2.47 5.10 3.72
N ILE A 70 -1.44 5.95 3.72
CA ILE A 70 -0.96 6.75 4.84
C ILE A 70 -0.65 8.16 4.30
N ASP A 71 -0.80 9.19 5.13
CA ASP A 71 -0.42 10.56 4.79
C ASP A 71 1.09 10.66 4.54
N VAL A 72 1.46 11.27 3.41
CA VAL A 72 2.87 11.44 3.03
C VAL A 72 3.32 12.81 3.51
N VAL A 73 4.30 12.81 4.42
CA VAL A 73 4.90 14.04 4.98
C VAL A 73 6.28 14.24 4.36
N ILE A 74 6.49 15.40 3.75
CA ILE A 74 7.81 15.80 3.24
C ILE A 74 8.47 16.69 4.30
N PRO A 75 9.63 16.30 4.88
CA PRO A 75 10.30 17.12 5.89
C PRO A 75 10.81 18.43 5.26
N PRO A 76 10.79 19.55 6.01
CA PRO A 76 11.32 20.81 5.54
C PRO A 76 12.84 20.72 5.34
N GLY A 77 13.28 20.78 4.09
CA GLY A 77 14.69 20.67 3.75
C GLY A 77 14.97 21.17 2.34
N ASN A 78 16.26 21.27 2.02
CA ASN A 78 16.70 21.62 0.68
C ASN A 78 16.55 20.39 -0.22
N THR A 79 15.78 20.47 -1.29
CA THR A 79 15.43 19.29 -2.13
C THR A 79 16.54 18.85 -3.09
N GLY A 80 17.66 19.58 -3.18
CA GLY A 80 18.76 19.24 -4.09
C GLY A 80 18.49 19.52 -5.59
N LEU A 81 17.27 19.89 -5.94
CA LEU A 81 16.83 20.08 -7.33
C LEU A 81 17.15 21.49 -7.84
N ASP A 82 17.54 21.55 -9.12
CA ASP A 82 17.79 22.80 -9.84
C ASP A 82 16.50 23.63 -9.96
N PRO A 83 16.56 24.96 -9.78
CA PRO A 83 15.39 25.85 -9.78
C PRO A 83 14.58 25.83 -11.08
N SER A 84 15.11 25.26 -12.16
CA SER A 84 14.42 25.07 -13.44
C SER A 84 13.28 24.03 -13.37
N GLN A 85 13.30 23.09 -12.42
CA GLN A 85 12.32 22.00 -12.29
C GLN A 85 11.22 22.28 -11.24
N THR A 86 10.70 23.50 -11.20
CA THR A 86 9.70 23.92 -10.21
C THR A 86 8.25 23.57 -10.56
N SER A 87 7.96 23.27 -11.84
CA SER A 87 6.62 22.95 -12.34
C SER A 87 6.00 21.72 -11.67
N PHE A 88 6.82 20.71 -11.35
CA PHE A 88 6.37 19.47 -10.71
C PHE A 88 5.74 19.70 -9.33
N PHE A 89 6.33 20.57 -8.51
CA PHE A 89 5.80 20.89 -7.18
C PHE A 89 4.54 21.74 -7.21
N GLN A 90 4.36 22.54 -8.28
CA GLN A 90 3.14 23.30 -8.51
C GLN A 90 1.95 22.38 -8.84
N VAL A 91 2.17 21.36 -9.68
CA VAL A 91 1.15 20.34 -10.00
C VAL A 91 0.74 19.53 -8.76
N LEU A 92 1.69 19.26 -7.87
CA LEU A 92 1.44 18.58 -6.60
C LEU A 92 0.80 19.49 -5.52
N ASN A 93 0.59 20.77 -5.82
CA ASN A 93 0.05 21.77 -4.91
C ASN A 93 0.89 21.96 -3.64
N ILE A 94 2.21 21.74 -3.75
CA ILE A 94 3.19 21.88 -2.67
C ILE A 94 3.73 23.32 -2.70
N PRO A 95 3.49 24.13 -1.65
CA PRO A 95 4.07 25.46 -1.58
C PRO A 95 5.58 25.36 -1.38
N GLN A 96 6.34 26.01 -2.26
CA GLN A 96 7.79 26.07 -2.22
C GLN A 96 8.28 27.53 -2.20
N ARG A 97 9.39 27.78 -1.51
CA ARG A 97 10.07 29.09 -1.52
C ARG A 97 11.41 28.95 -2.25
N LEU A 98 11.61 29.76 -3.28
CA LEU A 98 12.88 29.84 -4.01
C LEU A 98 13.89 30.62 -3.17
N THR A 99 15.05 30.04 -2.88
CA THR A 99 16.21 30.76 -2.34
C THR A 99 17.34 30.73 -3.35
N ARG A 100 18.33 31.63 -3.24
CA ARG A 100 19.40 31.84 -4.25
C ARG A 100 20.16 30.57 -4.66
N VAL A 101 20.09 29.50 -3.87
CA VAL A 101 20.83 28.27 -4.10
C VAL A 101 19.93 27.04 -4.22
N LEU A 102 18.78 26.96 -3.52
CA LEU A 102 17.92 25.76 -3.48
C LEU A 102 16.43 26.04 -3.21
N LEU A 103 15.60 25.06 -3.57
CA LEU A 103 14.18 24.99 -3.25
C LEU A 103 13.96 24.42 -1.83
N LYS A 104 13.03 25.04 -1.10
CA LYS A 104 12.55 24.57 0.22
C LYS A 104 11.05 24.34 0.15
N SER A 105 10.58 23.13 0.46
CA SER A 105 9.16 22.77 0.49
C SER A 105 8.70 22.33 1.89
N LEU A 106 7.43 22.61 2.22
CA LEU A 106 6.77 22.16 3.44
C LEU A 106 5.33 21.75 3.07
N HIS A 107 4.99 20.45 3.10
CA HIS A 107 3.61 20.04 2.85
C HIS A 107 3.24 18.64 3.39
N LEU A 108 1.96 18.50 3.71
CA LEU A 108 1.28 17.23 4.03
C LEU A 108 0.41 16.85 2.83
N LEU A 109 0.65 15.70 2.20
CA LEU A 109 -0.26 15.15 1.19
C LEU A 109 -1.29 14.26 1.90
N ASN A 110 -2.56 14.66 1.83
CA ASN A 110 -3.67 13.89 2.40
C ASN A 110 -3.85 12.54 1.69
N SER A 111 -4.08 11.49 2.47
CA SER A 111 -4.33 10.09 2.07
C SER A 111 -5.37 9.88 0.96
N SER A 112 -6.26 10.84 0.70
CA SER A 112 -7.29 10.72 -0.34
C SER A 112 -6.82 11.06 -1.76
N ARG A 113 -5.59 11.54 -1.95
CA ARG A 113 -5.06 11.89 -3.28
C ARG A 113 -4.40 10.69 -3.96
N ARG A 114 -4.64 10.54 -5.27
CA ARG A 114 -3.93 9.59 -6.12
C ARG A 114 -2.49 10.04 -6.28
N GLU A 115 -1.57 9.12 -6.12
CA GLU A 115 -0.15 9.41 -6.21
C GLU A 115 0.25 9.66 -7.67
N THR A 116 0.81 10.83 -7.96
CA THR A 116 1.32 11.19 -9.29
C THR A 116 2.83 10.98 -9.34
N ARG A 117 3.35 10.66 -10.53
CA ARG A 117 4.72 10.21 -10.79
C ARG A 117 5.79 11.17 -10.24
N LEU A 118 6.77 10.60 -9.52
CA LEU A 118 8.05 11.21 -9.13
C LEU A 118 9.10 10.74 -10.14
N ASP A 119 9.35 11.53 -11.18
CA ASP A 119 10.53 11.38 -12.06
C ASP A 119 11.42 12.62 -11.86
#